data_AF-A0A2V7UW16-F1
#
_entry.id   AF-A0A2V7UW16-F1
#
_cell.length_a   1.000
_cell.length_b   1.000
_cell.length_c   1.000
_cell.angle_alpha   90.00
_cell.angle_beta   90.00
_cell.angle_gamma   90.00
#
_symmetry.space_group_name_H-M   'P 1'
#
loop_
_entity.id
_entity.type
_entity.pdbx_description
1 polymer ?
#
loop_
_entity_poly.entity_id
_entity_poly.type
_entity_poly.pdbx_seq_one_letter_code
_entity_poly.pdbx_strand_id
1 'polypeptide(L)'
;MPRKTNPVPSPIAWREGQQLWRWRMRAVFPLTLGLIPGLLFLFLEGCSGGSASARVHGGIGTVNVSLTDVPLDLGGVQSVNVTLTGVILYPEDGDGSSLLNAPSDADSDLTPVVIMSHPATFDLLTLTGGATVLLGTDEVPAGRYSRIRLEISDAGLVYLDGTTAALKIESGKVDVPIHFDIVRDHTTNVVLDFDAAASVQVNKTAGSELILRPVVTPKRVD
;
A
#
# COMPACT_ATOMS: atom_id res chain seq x y z
N MET A 1 8.95 -24.70 55.86
CA MET A 1 9.83 -23.95 54.92
C MET A 1 9.08 -22.72 54.43
N PRO A 2 9.71 -21.53 54.41
CA PRO A 2 9.02 -20.25 54.28
C PRO A 2 8.54 -19.95 52.86
N ARG A 3 7.39 -19.28 52.80
CA ARG A 3 6.65 -18.83 51.61
C ARG A 3 7.39 -17.64 50.97
N LYS A 4 7.87 -17.78 49.73
CA LYS A 4 8.44 -16.68 48.93
C LYS A 4 7.35 -15.65 48.63
N THR A 5 7.51 -14.43 49.10
CA THR A 5 6.71 -13.27 48.70
C THR A 5 7.42 -12.53 47.57
N ASN A 6 6.71 -12.28 46.46
CA ASN A 6 7.21 -11.48 45.34
C ASN A 6 7.19 -9.98 45.71
N PRO A 7 8.19 -9.18 45.26
CA PRO A 7 8.20 -7.75 45.50
C PRO A 7 7.16 -6.99 44.66
N VAL A 8 6.58 -5.96 45.27
CA VAL A 8 5.64 -5.00 44.67
C VAL A 8 6.42 -3.98 43.83
N PRO A 9 6.00 -3.67 42.59
CA PRO A 9 6.59 -2.59 41.82
C PRO A 9 6.13 -1.20 42.31
N SER A 10 7.06 -0.25 42.40
CA SER A 10 6.78 1.15 42.72
C SER A 10 6.17 1.92 41.53
N PRO A 11 5.35 2.96 41.77
CA PRO A 11 4.72 3.71 40.69
C PRO A 11 5.72 4.62 39.97
N ILE A 12 5.83 4.46 38.66
CA ILE A 12 6.58 5.37 37.79
C ILE A 12 5.79 6.67 37.67
N ALA A 13 6.42 7.76 38.12
CA ALA A 13 5.89 9.11 38.08
C ALA A 13 5.73 9.59 36.62
N TRP A 14 4.51 9.93 36.24
CA TRP A 14 4.19 10.69 35.03
C TRP A 14 4.71 12.11 35.18
N ARG A 15 5.59 12.54 34.26
CA ARG A 15 6.04 13.92 34.17
C ARG A 15 5.34 14.57 32.97
N GLU A 16 4.32 15.37 33.27
CA GLU A 16 3.69 16.29 32.33
C GLU A 16 4.73 17.28 31.79
N GLY A 17 4.81 17.40 30.46
CA GLY A 17 5.64 18.36 29.75
C GLY A 17 4.80 19.20 28.80
N GLN A 18 4.00 20.12 29.34
CA GLN A 18 3.33 21.17 28.57
C GLN A 18 4.37 22.22 28.14
N GLN A 19 4.86 22.15 26.91
CA GLN A 19 5.71 23.18 26.31
C GLN A 19 4.83 24.24 25.65
N LEU A 20 4.63 25.33 26.39
CA LEU A 20 3.93 26.54 25.94
C LEU A 20 4.78 27.26 24.89
N TRP A 21 4.33 27.21 23.63
CA TRP A 21 4.85 28.00 22.52
C TRP A 21 4.61 29.51 22.77
N ARG A 22 5.55 30.19 23.43
CA ARG A 22 5.49 31.64 23.63
C ARG A 22 5.94 32.36 22.36
N TRP A 23 5.00 32.71 21.49
CA TRP A 23 5.23 33.69 20.43
C TRP A 23 5.37 35.07 21.07
N ARG A 24 6.61 35.56 21.15
CA ARG A 24 6.88 36.99 21.43
C ARG A 24 7.11 37.68 20.09
N MET A 25 6.05 38.16 19.47
CA MET A 25 6.17 39.26 18.52
C MET A 25 6.67 40.49 19.27
N ARG A 26 7.85 40.98 18.92
CA ARG A 26 8.25 42.37 19.18
C ARG A 26 8.84 42.92 17.90
N ALA A 27 8.00 43.62 17.16
CA ALA A 27 8.42 44.61 16.19
C ALA A 27 9.13 45.78 16.90
N VAL A 28 10.01 46.47 16.15
CA VAL A 28 10.24 47.93 16.06
C VAL A 28 11.75 48.26 15.89
N PHE A 29 12.09 48.73 14.66
CA PHE A 29 12.98 49.84 14.19
C PHE A 29 14.39 50.09 14.82
N PRO A 30 15.38 50.76 14.15
CA PRO A 30 15.27 51.80 13.10
C PRO A 30 16.24 51.64 11.88
N LEU A 31 15.85 52.10 10.68
CA LEU A 31 16.18 53.40 10.05
C LEU A 31 17.68 53.78 10.08
N THR A 32 18.42 53.45 9.02
CA THR A 32 19.63 54.19 8.63
C THR A 32 19.60 54.55 7.15
N LEU A 33 19.80 55.85 6.94
CA LEU A 33 19.83 56.60 5.69
C LEU A 33 21.23 56.47 5.08
N GLY A 34 21.34 56.07 3.81
CA GLY A 34 22.62 55.99 3.10
C GLY A 34 22.42 56.12 1.59
N LEU A 35 22.80 57.28 1.07
CA LEU A 35 22.58 57.78 -0.29
C LEU A 35 23.82 57.47 -1.15
N ILE A 36 23.70 56.65 -2.20
CA ILE A 36 24.77 56.43 -3.21
C ILE A 36 24.14 56.53 -4.61
N PRO A 37 24.48 57.54 -5.43
CA PRO A 37 23.98 57.65 -6.79
C PRO A 37 24.96 57.06 -7.81
N GLY A 38 24.44 56.26 -8.75
CA GLY A 38 24.90 56.22 -10.13
C GLY A 38 25.71 55.02 -10.60
N LEU A 39 25.03 53.97 -11.09
CA LEU A 39 25.45 53.11 -12.23
C LEU A 39 24.23 52.23 -12.61
N LEU A 40 23.41 52.59 -13.60
CA LEU A 40 23.55 52.28 -15.04
C LEU A 40 23.52 50.76 -15.37
N PHE A 41 22.47 50.38 -16.13
CA PHE A 41 22.27 49.15 -16.95
C PHE A 41 21.99 47.80 -16.26
N LEU A 42 20.70 47.39 -16.24
CA LEU A 42 20.13 46.29 -17.07
C LEU A 42 18.72 45.93 -16.57
N PHE A 43 17.69 46.27 -17.36
CA PHE A 43 16.36 45.67 -17.23
C PHE A 43 16.42 44.25 -17.81
N LEU A 44 16.34 43.23 -16.95
CA LEU A 44 15.94 41.88 -17.37
C LEU A 44 14.44 41.74 -17.11
N GLU A 45 13.63 41.98 -18.13
CA GLU A 45 12.26 41.46 -18.19
C GLU A 45 12.33 40.02 -18.68
N GLY A 46 12.45 39.11 -17.72
CA GLY A 46 12.31 37.67 -17.91
C GLY A 46 11.44 37.12 -16.81
N CYS A 47 10.16 37.48 -16.78
CA CYS A 47 9.22 36.88 -15.85
C CYS A 47 8.90 35.46 -16.32
N SER A 48 9.51 34.49 -15.66
CA SER A 48 9.21 33.07 -15.77
C SER A 48 7.81 32.79 -15.24
N GLY A 49 6.84 32.66 -16.15
CA GLY A 49 5.54 32.06 -15.87
C GLY A 49 5.64 30.54 -15.89
N GLY A 50 6.43 29.96 -14.98
CA GLY A 50 6.48 28.51 -14.76
C GLY A 50 5.58 28.17 -13.58
N SER A 51 4.38 27.67 -13.85
CA SER A 51 3.56 27.00 -12.83
C SER A 51 4.38 25.83 -12.27
N ALA A 52 4.93 26.02 -11.08
CA ALA A 52 5.56 24.95 -10.34
C ALA A 52 4.46 23.95 -9.94
N SER A 53 4.28 22.90 -10.74
CA SER A 53 3.67 21.67 -10.26
C SER A 53 4.61 21.11 -9.21
N ALA A 54 4.37 21.48 -7.95
CA ALA A 54 5.01 20.86 -6.81
C ALA A 54 4.65 19.37 -6.87
N ARG A 55 5.60 18.53 -7.32
CA ARG A 55 5.54 17.10 -7.10
C ARG A 55 5.69 16.90 -5.61
N VAL A 56 4.56 16.81 -4.92
CA VAL A 56 4.52 16.47 -3.52
C VAL A 56 4.89 14.99 -3.40
N HIS A 57 6.15 14.72 -3.11
CA HIS A 57 6.66 13.40 -2.71
C HIS A 57 6.92 13.33 -1.19
N GLY A 58 6.20 14.12 -0.39
CA GLY A 58 6.48 14.33 1.04
C GLY A 58 5.25 14.17 1.93
N GLY A 59 4.41 13.18 1.66
CA GLY A 59 3.19 12.95 2.42
C GLY A 59 2.95 11.46 2.65
N ILE A 60 2.04 11.16 3.57
CA ILE A 60 1.54 9.82 3.84
C ILE A 60 0.04 9.84 3.55
N GLY A 61 -0.46 8.81 2.86
CA GLY A 61 -1.88 8.56 2.70
C GLY A 61 -2.21 7.15 3.20
N THR A 62 -3.49 6.89 3.42
CA THR A 62 -3.96 5.56 3.85
C THR A 62 -4.40 4.76 2.64
N VAL A 63 -4.09 3.47 2.60
CA VAL A 63 -4.56 2.55 1.58
C VAL A 63 -5.30 1.38 2.21
N ASN A 64 -6.44 1.02 1.65
CA ASN A 64 -7.17 -0.20 1.99
C ASN A 64 -7.22 -1.10 0.77
N VAL A 65 -6.69 -2.33 0.88
CA VAL A 65 -6.79 -3.31 -0.20
C VAL A 65 -7.75 -4.42 0.20
N SER A 66 -8.79 -4.61 -0.61
CA SER A 66 -9.82 -5.63 -0.40
C SER A 66 -9.89 -6.61 -1.57
N LEU A 67 -10.40 -7.81 -1.29
CA LEU A 67 -10.60 -8.89 -2.25
C LEU A 67 -12.09 -9.17 -2.45
N THR A 68 -12.48 -9.48 -3.68
CA THR A 68 -13.82 -9.95 -4.08
C THR A 68 -13.69 -11.03 -5.15
N ASP A 69 -14.79 -11.70 -5.47
CA ASP A 69 -14.88 -12.64 -6.60
C ASP A 69 -16.22 -12.46 -7.33
N VAL A 70 -16.27 -12.86 -8.59
CA VAL A 70 -17.50 -12.94 -9.38
C VAL A 70 -18.27 -14.20 -8.96
N PRO A 71 -19.61 -14.14 -8.84
CA PRO A 71 -20.42 -15.33 -8.60
C PRO A 71 -20.10 -16.47 -9.57
N LEU A 72 -19.84 -17.65 -9.01
CA LEU A 72 -19.47 -18.83 -9.75
C LEU A 72 -20.19 -20.06 -9.19
N ASP A 73 -20.73 -20.88 -10.10
CA ASP A 73 -21.27 -22.20 -9.77
C ASP A 73 -20.25 -23.28 -10.16
N LEU A 74 -19.42 -23.66 -9.20
CA LEU A 74 -18.54 -24.82 -9.30
C LEU A 74 -19.29 -26.04 -8.76
N GLY A 75 -20.15 -26.64 -9.58
CA GLY A 75 -20.95 -27.80 -9.16
C GLY A 75 -20.14 -28.85 -8.38
N GLY A 76 -20.60 -29.18 -7.17
CA GLY A 76 -19.94 -30.15 -6.29
C GLY A 76 -18.85 -29.58 -5.37
N VAL A 77 -18.42 -28.33 -5.57
CA VAL A 77 -17.45 -27.64 -4.71
C VAL A 77 -18.18 -26.83 -3.64
N GLN A 78 -17.75 -26.98 -2.39
CA GLN A 78 -18.25 -26.25 -1.23
C GLN A 78 -17.47 -24.96 -0.96
N SER A 79 -16.14 -24.99 -1.07
CA SER A 79 -15.28 -23.84 -0.82
C SER A 79 -14.04 -23.86 -1.72
N VAL A 80 -13.54 -22.67 -2.07
CA VAL A 80 -12.26 -22.48 -2.76
C VAL A 80 -11.36 -21.66 -1.84
N ASN A 81 -10.48 -22.34 -1.10
CA ASN A 81 -9.62 -21.72 -0.10
C ASN A 81 -8.28 -21.29 -0.72
N VAL A 82 -7.89 -20.04 -0.50
CA VAL A 82 -6.58 -19.50 -0.88
C VAL A 82 -5.94 -18.84 0.34
N THR A 83 -4.68 -19.20 0.62
CA THR A 83 -3.89 -18.62 1.70
C THR A 83 -2.92 -17.59 1.15
N LEU A 84 -3.13 -16.33 1.53
CA LEU A 84 -2.24 -15.23 1.21
C LEU A 84 -1.25 -15.00 2.35
N THR A 85 0.01 -14.71 2.04
CA THR A 85 1.05 -14.40 3.04
C THR A 85 1.53 -12.96 2.96
N GLY A 86 1.29 -12.30 1.84
CA GLY A 86 1.81 -10.97 1.56
C GLY A 86 0.90 -10.16 0.65
N VAL A 87 0.75 -8.87 0.96
CA VAL A 87 0.23 -7.86 0.03
C VAL A 87 1.25 -6.73 -0.05
N ILE A 88 1.79 -6.51 -1.24
CA ILE A 88 2.89 -5.58 -1.47
C ILE A 88 2.52 -4.58 -2.57
N LEU A 89 2.66 -3.30 -2.28
CA LEU A 89 2.44 -2.20 -3.22
C LEU A 89 3.77 -1.80 -3.84
N TYR A 90 3.80 -1.60 -5.15
CA TYR A 90 4.98 -1.17 -5.88
C TYR A 90 4.78 0.25 -6.40
N PRO A 91 5.58 1.23 -5.94
CA PRO A 91 5.62 2.56 -6.52
C PRO A 91 5.82 2.50 -8.04
N GLU A 92 5.25 3.45 -8.77
CA GLU A 92 5.53 3.61 -10.19
C GLU A 92 6.94 4.17 -10.35
N ASP A 93 7.78 3.43 -11.07
CA ASP A 93 9.10 3.93 -11.46
C ASP A 93 8.91 5.24 -12.22
N GLY A 94 9.41 6.33 -11.66
CA GLY A 94 9.44 7.60 -12.37
C GLY A 94 10.17 7.40 -13.70
N ASP A 95 9.60 7.91 -14.78
CA ASP A 95 10.35 8.10 -16.01
C ASP A 95 11.66 8.78 -15.65
N GLY A 96 12.80 8.15 -16.01
CA GLY A 96 14.15 8.50 -15.55
C GLY A 96 14.66 9.88 -15.95
N SER A 97 13.79 10.89 -16.04
CA SER A 97 14.13 12.30 -15.87
C SER A 97 14.45 12.57 -14.40
N SER A 98 15.55 11.95 -13.95
CA SER A 98 16.44 12.57 -13.00
C SER A 98 16.83 13.90 -13.63
N LEU A 99 16.09 14.95 -13.27
CA LEU A 99 16.45 16.30 -13.65
C LEU A 99 17.84 16.52 -13.08
N LEU A 100 18.82 16.52 -13.98
CA LEU A 100 20.16 17.04 -13.73
C LEU A 100 19.96 18.32 -12.89
N ASN A 101 20.37 18.28 -11.62
CA ASN A 101 20.21 19.31 -10.56
C ASN A 101 19.17 19.05 -9.45
N ALA A 102 18.77 17.81 -9.17
CA ALA A 102 18.30 17.49 -7.81
C ALA A 102 19.54 17.36 -6.88
N PRO A 103 19.60 18.04 -5.71
CA PRO A 103 20.63 17.74 -4.73
C PRO A 103 20.54 16.26 -4.37
N SER A 104 21.70 15.60 -4.35
CA SER A 104 21.92 14.15 -4.28
C SER A 104 21.48 13.47 -2.96
N ASP A 105 20.57 14.09 -2.21
CA ASP A 105 20.07 13.60 -0.92
C ASP A 105 18.56 13.28 -0.95
N ALA A 106 17.90 13.43 -2.11
CA ALA A 106 16.52 12.96 -2.30
C ALA A 106 16.56 11.52 -2.85
N ASP A 107 16.70 10.58 -1.92
CA ASP A 107 16.41 9.17 -2.13
C ASP A 107 14.93 9.08 -2.50
N SER A 108 14.62 9.03 -3.81
CA SER A 108 13.28 8.62 -4.25
C SER A 108 13.16 7.16 -3.87
N ASP A 109 12.67 6.93 -2.66
CA ASP A 109 12.52 5.63 -2.04
C ASP A 109 11.40 4.87 -2.78
N LEU A 110 11.71 4.38 -3.99
CA LEU A 110 10.87 3.52 -4.83
C LEU A 110 10.77 2.11 -4.23
N THR A 111 10.82 2.01 -2.90
CA THR A 111 10.80 0.74 -2.19
C THR A 111 9.38 0.17 -2.17
N PRO A 112 9.22 -1.13 -2.47
CA PRO A 112 7.93 -1.78 -2.33
C PRO A 112 7.45 -1.74 -0.87
N VAL A 113 6.17 -1.43 -0.67
CA VAL A 113 5.56 -1.28 0.66
C VAL A 113 4.71 -2.51 0.98
N VAL A 114 4.98 -3.17 2.10
CA VAL A 114 4.26 -4.38 2.53
C VAL A 114 3.15 -4.01 3.50
N ILE A 115 1.88 -4.20 3.11
CA ILE A 115 0.71 -3.84 3.92
C ILE A 115 0.03 -5.05 4.59
N MET A 116 0.48 -6.26 4.25
CA MET A 116 0.10 -7.50 4.90
C MET A 116 1.31 -8.43 4.86
N SER A 117 1.67 -9.04 5.99
CA SER A 117 2.88 -9.89 6.13
C SER A 117 2.64 -11.16 6.98
N HIS A 118 1.37 -11.51 7.18
CA HIS A 118 0.95 -12.67 7.97
C HIS A 118 0.00 -13.56 7.16
N PRO A 119 0.11 -14.90 7.27
CA PRO A 119 -0.76 -15.82 6.55
C PRO A 119 -2.24 -15.65 6.93
N ALA A 120 -3.11 -15.57 5.93
CA ALA A 120 -4.56 -15.58 6.08
C ALA A 120 -5.23 -16.36 4.94
N THR A 121 -6.20 -17.21 5.29
CA THR A 121 -6.93 -18.04 4.33
C THR A 121 -8.32 -17.46 4.07
N PHE A 122 -8.69 -17.38 2.80
CA PHE A 122 -9.96 -16.83 2.33
C PHE A 122 -10.69 -17.85 1.46
N ASP A 123 -11.99 -18.02 1.71
CA ASP A 123 -12.87 -18.79 0.83
C ASP A 123 -13.45 -17.87 -0.24
N LEU A 124 -12.98 -18.01 -1.49
CA LEU A 124 -13.37 -17.15 -2.59
C LEU A 124 -14.87 -17.24 -2.90
N LEU A 125 -15.51 -18.40 -2.65
CA LEU A 125 -16.96 -18.55 -2.90
C LEU A 125 -17.81 -17.69 -1.96
N THR A 126 -17.29 -17.31 -0.80
CA THR A 126 -17.95 -16.39 0.14
C THR A 126 -17.82 -14.92 -0.26
N LEU A 127 -16.92 -14.60 -1.20
CA LEU A 127 -16.63 -13.24 -1.65
C LEU A 127 -17.42 -12.84 -2.89
N THR A 128 -18.47 -13.59 -3.21
CA THR A 128 -19.33 -13.38 -4.37
C THR A 128 -20.51 -12.47 -4.04
N GLY A 129 -21.24 -12.02 -5.07
CA GLY A 129 -22.48 -11.24 -4.88
C GLY A 129 -22.28 -9.84 -4.30
N GLY A 130 -21.07 -9.28 -4.44
CA GLY A 130 -20.69 -7.96 -3.92
C GLY A 130 -20.08 -8.00 -2.52
N ALA A 131 -19.86 -9.17 -1.93
CA ALA A 131 -19.08 -9.32 -0.72
C ALA A 131 -17.61 -8.96 -0.95
N THR A 132 -16.99 -8.31 0.02
CA THR A 132 -15.56 -7.99 0.00
C THR A 132 -14.93 -8.31 1.35
N VAL A 133 -13.66 -8.68 1.34
CA VAL A 133 -12.85 -8.86 2.56
C VAL A 133 -11.63 -7.95 2.52
N LEU A 134 -11.31 -7.30 3.64
CA LEU A 134 -10.11 -6.48 3.77
C LEU A 134 -8.88 -7.39 3.89
N LEU A 135 -7.90 -7.22 3.00
CA LEU A 135 -6.62 -7.92 3.06
C LEU A 135 -5.62 -7.18 3.95
N GLY A 136 -5.58 -5.85 3.82
CA GLY A 136 -4.64 -5.01 4.56
C GLY A 136 -5.03 -3.54 4.49
N THR A 137 -4.60 -2.82 5.53
CA THR A 137 -4.71 -1.36 5.65
C THR A 137 -3.38 -0.84 6.18
N ASP A 138 -2.85 0.21 5.57
CA ASP A 138 -1.60 0.82 6.03
C ASP A 138 -1.51 2.30 5.62
N GLU A 139 -0.61 3.01 6.30
CA GLU A 139 -0.19 4.36 5.98
C GLU A 139 1.08 4.30 5.12
N VAL A 140 0.97 4.71 3.85
CA VAL A 140 2.04 4.55 2.86
C VAL A 140 2.42 5.91 2.25
N PRO A 141 3.65 6.06 1.71
CA PRO A 141 4.05 7.29 1.04
C PRO A 141 3.06 7.69 -0.06
N ALA A 142 2.66 8.95 -0.03
CA ALA A 142 1.85 9.56 -1.08
C ALA A 142 2.64 9.58 -2.39
N GLY A 143 1.99 9.14 -3.46
CA GLY A 143 2.66 8.89 -4.73
C GLY A 143 1.84 7.98 -5.63
N ARG A 144 2.38 7.73 -6.81
CA ARG A 144 1.75 6.86 -7.80
C ARG A 144 2.27 5.44 -7.66
N TYR A 145 1.39 4.46 -7.72
CA TYR A 145 1.70 3.04 -7.64
C TYR A 145 1.26 2.36 -8.93
N SER A 146 2.00 1.37 -9.39
CA SER A 146 1.80 0.72 -10.70
C SER A 146 1.46 -0.77 -10.61
N ARG A 147 1.59 -1.37 -9.42
CA ARG A 147 1.37 -2.80 -9.23
C ARG A 147 1.09 -3.15 -7.78
N ILE A 148 0.20 -4.13 -7.58
CA ILE A 148 0.00 -4.81 -6.31
C ILE A 148 0.38 -6.28 -6.48
N ARG A 149 1.21 -6.81 -5.59
CA ARG A 149 1.55 -8.23 -5.53
C ARG A 149 0.80 -8.89 -4.39
N LEU A 150 0.18 -10.03 -4.69
CA LEU A 150 -0.31 -10.96 -3.68
C LEU A 150 0.64 -12.15 -3.64
N GLU A 151 1.12 -12.50 -2.45
CA GLU A 151 1.90 -13.72 -2.22
C GLU A 151 0.96 -14.83 -1.73
N ILE A 152 1.09 -16.02 -2.31
CA ILE A 152 0.17 -17.14 -2.10
C ILE A 152 0.99 -18.35 -1.68
N SER A 153 0.72 -18.90 -0.50
CA SER A 153 1.46 -20.04 0.02
C SER A 153 0.72 -21.37 -0.10
N ASP A 154 -0.62 -21.34 -0.12
CA ASP A 154 -1.43 -22.55 -0.12
C ASP A 154 -2.79 -22.31 -0.78
N ALA A 155 -3.36 -23.36 -1.37
CA ALA A 155 -4.69 -23.32 -1.96
C ALA A 155 -5.31 -24.72 -2.06
N GLY A 156 -6.64 -24.79 -1.93
CA GLY A 156 -7.35 -26.06 -1.93
C GLY A 156 -8.86 -25.92 -2.16
N LEU A 157 -9.46 -27.02 -2.60
CA LEU A 157 -10.90 -27.18 -2.74
C LEU A 157 -11.43 -28.05 -1.60
N VAL A 158 -12.63 -27.73 -1.13
CA VAL A 158 -13.45 -28.63 -0.31
C VAL A 158 -14.69 -28.97 -1.13
N TYR A 159 -15.01 -30.25 -1.26
CA TYR A 159 -16.19 -30.73 -1.98
C TYR A 159 -17.38 -30.90 -1.04
N LEU A 160 -18.59 -30.98 -1.60
CA LEU A 160 -19.83 -31.15 -0.83
C LEU A 160 -19.89 -32.48 -0.03
N ASP A 161 -19.12 -33.48 -0.43
CA ASP A 161 -18.97 -34.75 0.30
C ASP A 161 -17.95 -34.68 1.45
N GLY A 162 -17.34 -33.52 1.67
CA GLY A 162 -16.34 -33.25 2.69
C GLY A 162 -14.91 -33.65 2.31
N THR A 163 -14.69 -34.19 1.11
CA THR A 163 -13.33 -34.47 0.62
C THR A 163 -12.61 -33.18 0.23
N THR A 164 -11.28 -33.21 0.24
CA THR A 164 -10.43 -32.05 -0.07
C THR A 164 -9.45 -32.36 -1.18
N ALA A 165 -9.21 -31.39 -2.06
CA ALA A 165 -8.14 -31.47 -3.05
C ALA A 165 -7.19 -30.27 -2.92
N ALA A 166 -5.90 -30.55 -2.76
CA ALA A 166 -4.87 -29.52 -2.79
C ALA A 166 -4.68 -29.02 -4.24
N LEU A 167 -4.48 -27.71 -4.40
CA LEU A 167 -4.13 -27.10 -5.67
C LEU A 167 -2.63 -26.85 -5.70
N LYS A 168 -1.95 -27.35 -6.73
CA LYS A 168 -0.54 -27.02 -6.94
C LYS A 168 -0.40 -25.57 -7.38
N ILE A 169 0.42 -24.80 -6.67
CA ILE A 169 0.70 -23.39 -6.97
C ILE A 169 2.02 -23.30 -7.74
N GLU A 170 1.98 -22.76 -8.97
CA GLU A 170 3.17 -22.70 -9.82
C GLU A 170 4.05 -21.47 -9.53
N SER A 171 3.46 -20.30 -9.28
CA SER A 171 4.21 -19.04 -9.14
C SER A 171 4.45 -18.58 -7.70
N GLY A 172 3.65 -19.06 -6.74
CA GLY A 172 3.65 -18.61 -5.34
C GLY A 172 3.23 -17.16 -5.12
N LYS A 173 2.82 -16.47 -6.20
CA LYS A 173 2.44 -15.05 -6.19
C LYS A 173 1.68 -14.68 -7.46
N VAL A 174 0.96 -13.57 -7.40
CA VAL A 174 0.37 -12.91 -8.58
C VAL A 174 0.64 -11.42 -8.51
N ASP A 175 1.06 -10.88 -9.65
CA ASP A 175 1.33 -9.47 -9.85
C ASP A 175 0.14 -8.85 -10.60
N VAL A 176 -0.59 -7.96 -9.94
CA VAL A 176 -1.74 -7.26 -10.49
C VAL A 176 -1.29 -5.89 -11.01
N PRO A 177 -1.22 -5.69 -12.33
CA PRO A 177 -0.90 -4.38 -12.89
C PRO A 177 -2.08 -3.43 -12.65
N ILE A 178 -1.81 -2.30 -11.99
CA ILE A 178 -2.83 -1.32 -11.61
C ILE A 178 -2.17 0.03 -11.35
N HIS A 179 -2.70 1.11 -11.92
CA HIS A 179 -2.20 2.46 -11.67
C HIS A 179 -3.17 3.22 -10.77
N PHE A 180 -2.68 3.72 -9.63
CA PHE A 180 -3.45 4.52 -8.70
C PHE A 180 -2.57 5.50 -7.92
N ASP A 181 -3.18 6.56 -7.42
CA ASP A 181 -2.52 7.57 -6.61
C ASP A 181 -2.91 7.41 -5.13
N ILE A 182 -1.92 7.43 -4.26
CA ILE A 182 -2.10 7.66 -2.83
C ILE A 182 -1.93 9.16 -2.59
N VAL A 183 -2.99 9.79 -2.10
CA VAL A 183 -2.99 11.23 -1.80
C VAL A 183 -2.78 11.43 -0.30
N ARG A 184 -1.94 12.41 0.05
CA ARG A 184 -1.67 12.74 1.46
C ARG A 184 -2.96 13.02 2.23
N ASP A 185 -3.08 12.48 3.44
CA ASP A 185 -4.21 12.69 4.35
C ASP A 185 -5.57 12.20 3.81
N HIS A 186 -5.55 11.39 2.75
CA HIS A 186 -6.72 10.74 2.17
C HIS A 186 -6.59 9.22 2.27
N THR A 187 -7.75 8.56 2.23
CA THR A 187 -7.85 7.10 2.13
C THR A 187 -8.16 6.71 0.70
N THR A 188 -7.32 5.87 0.11
CA THR A 188 -7.55 5.23 -1.18
C THR A 188 -8.00 3.79 -0.94
N ASN A 189 -9.17 3.41 -1.46
CA ASN A 189 -9.65 2.04 -1.41
C ASN A 189 -9.40 1.35 -2.74
N VAL A 190 -8.77 0.16 -2.71
CA VAL A 190 -8.54 -0.69 -3.87
C VAL A 190 -9.28 -1.99 -3.66
N VAL A 191 -10.09 -2.39 -4.64
CA VAL A 191 -10.74 -3.71 -4.65
C VAL A 191 -10.16 -4.53 -5.80
N LEU A 192 -9.65 -5.71 -5.47
CA LEU A 192 -9.14 -6.70 -6.40
C LEU A 192 -10.18 -7.81 -6.60
N ASP A 193 -10.37 -8.23 -7.84
CA ASP A 193 -11.25 -9.32 -8.25
C ASP A 193 -10.39 -10.56 -8.50
N PHE A 194 -10.53 -11.60 -7.67
CA PHE A 194 -9.86 -12.88 -7.83
C PHE A 194 -10.83 -13.85 -8.47
N ASP A 195 -10.71 -14.06 -9.78
CA ASP A 195 -11.58 -14.95 -10.54
C ASP A 195 -11.23 -16.42 -10.22
N ALA A 196 -11.94 -17.04 -9.28
CA ALA A 196 -11.70 -18.43 -8.90
C ALA A 196 -11.90 -19.39 -10.09
N ALA A 197 -12.85 -19.09 -10.97
CA ALA A 197 -13.20 -19.92 -12.13
C ALA A 197 -12.06 -20.00 -13.14
N ALA A 198 -11.44 -18.86 -13.44
CA ALA A 198 -10.32 -18.76 -14.35
C ALA A 198 -9.01 -19.24 -13.70
N SER A 199 -8.93 -19.16 -12.37
CA SER A 199 -7.73 -19.49 -11.61
C SER A 199 -7.51 -20.98 -11.40
N VAL A 200 -8.58 -21.75 -11.17
CA VAL A 200 -8.48 -23.19 -10.92
C VAL A 200 -8.51 -23.94 -12.24
N GLN A 201 -7.45 -24.70 -12.54
CA GLN A 201 -7.32 -25.42 -13.80
C GLN A 201 -6.94 -26.90 -13.58
N VAL A 202 -7.29 -27.75 -14.54
CA VAL A 202 -6.89 -29.16 -14.55
C VAL A 202 -5.68 -29.33 -15.48
N ASN A 203 -4.57 -29.83 -14.95
CA ASN A 203 -3.43 -30.24 -15.75
C ASN A 203 -3.71 -31.61 -16.40
N LYS A 204 -4.15 -31.58 -17.66
CA LYS A 204 -4.48 -32.79 -18.43
C LYS A 204 -3.26 -33.63 -18.84
N THR A 205 -2.05 -33.08 -18.73
CA THR A 205 -0.81 -33.74 -19.19
C THR A 205 -0.14 -34.57 -18.08
N ALA A 206 -0.46 -34.29 -16.80
CA ALA A 206 0.11 -34.96 -15.62
C ALA A 206 -0.99 -35.56 -14.73
N GLY A 207 -1.75 -36.52 -15.25
CA GLY A 207 -2.62 -37.37 -14.42
C GLY A 207 -3.83 -36.67 -13.78
N SER A 208 -4.29 -35.54 -14.31
CA SER A 208 -5.42 -34.75 -13.77
C SER A 208 -5.12 -34.01 -12.46
N GLU A 209 -3.87 -33.59 -12.26
CA GLU A 209 -3.51 -32.72 -11.15
C GLU A 209 -4.24 -31.37 -11.25
N LEU A 210 -4.77 -30.88 -10.13
CA LEU A 210 -5.39 -29.56 -10.04
C LEU A 210 -4.33 -28.50 -9.74
N ILE A 211 -4.33 -27.43 -10.53
CA ILE A 211 -3.37 -26.34 -10.42
C ILE A 211 -4.09 -25.01 -10.15
N LEU A 212 -3.44 -24.14 -9.39
CA LEU A 212 -3.85 -22.74 -9.25
C LEU A 212 -2.95 -21.87 -10.12
N ARG A 213 -3.57 -21.16 -11.07
CA ARG A 213 -2.97 -20.08 -11.87
C ARG A 213 -3.76 -18.80 -11.61
N PRO A 214 -3.41 -18.03 -10.58
CA PRO A 214 -4.24 -16.91 -10.13
C PRO A 214 -4.51 -15.90 -11.25
N VAL A 215 -5.78 -15.61 -11.47
CA VAL A 215 -6.28 -14.56 -12.35
C VAL A 215 -6.88 -13.49 -11.45
N VAL A 216 -6.14 -12.41 -11.26
CA VAL A 216 -6.55 -11.30 -10.39
C VAL A 216 -6.52 -10.00 -11.18
N THR A 217 -7.61 -9.23 -11.10
CA THR A 217 -7.76 -7.97 -11.83
C THR A 217 -8.20 -6.84 -10.91
N PRO A 218 -7.87 -5.57 -11.23
CA PRO A 218 -8.44 -4.43 -10.53
C PRO A 218 -9.94 -4.35 -10.77
N LYS A 219 -10.74 -4.32 -9.69
CA LYS A 219 -12.19 -4.09 -9.79
C LYS A 219 -12.52 -2.62 -9.68
N ARG A 220 -11.93 -1.94 -8.70
CA ARG A 220 -12.22 -0.54 -8.38
C ARG A 220 -11.05 0.09 -7.63
N VAL A 221 -10.87 1.39 -7.85
CA VAL A 221 -10.06 2.29 -7.03
C VAL A 221 -10.92 3.52 -6.74
N ASP A 222 -11.04 3.91 -5.47
CA ASP A 222 -11.81 5.07 -5.01
C ASP A 222 -11.09 5.87 -3.93
#